data_AF-A0A7V1ILY8-F1
#
_entry.id   AF-A0A7V1ILY8-F1
#
_cell.length_a   1.000
_cell.length_b   1.000
_cell.length_c   1.000
_cell.angle_alpha   90.00
_cell.angle_beta   90.00
_cell.angle_gamma   90.00
#
_symmetry.space_group_name_H-M   'P 1'
#
loop_
_entity.id
_entity.type
_entity.pdbx_description
1 polymer ?
#
loop_
_entity_poly.entity_id
_entity_poly.type
_entity_poly.pdbx_seq_one_letter_code
_entity_poly.pdbx_strand_id
1 'polypeptide(L)'
;ERILLRGSDSPSLEGSVLEEAMDRLDAGDDVVLTPDQGGGYVLIGMRGPHPELFDVGMSTRDMLEETIRIARSLGLRSSLTPPALDLDTVADLRSLLMLDPARRSDLYPLTVELISSLGLDIVL
;
A
#
# COMPACT_ATOMS: atom_id res chain seq x y z
N GLU A 1 0.88 -1.45 21.58
CA GLU A 1 0.08 -2.17 20.56
C GLU A 1 0.31 -1.51 19.22
N ARG A 2 0.42 -2.31 18.15
CA ARG A 2 0.62 -1.84 16.78
C ARG A 2 -0.62 -2.14 15.94
N ILE A 3 -1.05 -1.18 15.14
CA ILE A 3 -2.22 -1.29 14.28
C ILE A 3 -1.73 -1.15 12.84
N LEU A 4 -2.13 -2.06 11.96
CA LEU A 4 -1.91 -1.95 10.52
C LEU A 4 -3.26 -1.94 9.80
N LEU A 5 -3.44 -0.97 8.91
CA LEU A 5 -4.61 -0.84 8.06
C LEU A 5 -4.16 -0.80 6.60
N ARG A 6 -4.81 -1.61 5.75
CA ARG A 6 -4.52 -1.69 4.31
C ARG A 6 -5.80 -1.75 3.48
N GLY A 7 -5.70 -1.29 2.24
CA GLY A 7 -6.66 -1.61 1.20
C GLY A 7 -6.63 -3.09 0.79
N SER A 8 -7.76 -3.58 0.27
CA SER A 8 -7.89 -4.94 -0.29
C SER A 8 -7.57 -5.00 -1.78
N ASP A 9 -7.46 -3.86 -2.43
CA ASP A 9 -7.14 -3.61 -3.85
C ASP A 9 -5.65 -3.63 -4.16
N SER A 10 -4.80 -3.83 -3.15
CA SER A 10 -3.35 -3.85 -3.27
C SER A 10 -2.80 -5.27 -3.08
N PRO A 11 -3.09 -6.22 -3.99
CA PRO A 11 -2.64 -7.59 -3.81
C PRO A 11 -1.12 -7.72 -4.03
N SER A 12 -0.45 -6.63 -4.41
CA SER A 12 1.00 -6.54 -4.66
C SER A 12 1.85 -6.39 -3.42
N LEU A 13 1.19 -6.08 -2.31
CA LEU A 13 1.84 -5.78 -1.06
C LEU A 13 2.53 -7.03 -0.52
N GLU A 14 3.86 -7.06 -0.66
CA GLU A 14 4.68 -8.17 -0.21
C GLU A 14 4.66 -8.30 1.33
N GLY A 15 4.75 -9.52 1.85
CA GLY A 15 4.80 -9.75 3.31
C GLY A 15 5.99 -9.05 3.99
N SER A 16 7.11 -8.91 3.27
CA SER A 16 8.29 -8.18 3.70
C SER A 16 8.01 -6.70 4.00
N VAL A 17 7.07 -6.07 3.29
CA VAL A 17 6.69 -4.67 3.54
C VAL A 17 5.88 -4.55 4.83
N LEU A 18 5.03 -5.54 5.13
CA LEU A 18 4.30 -5.60 6.41
C LEU A 18 5.28 -5.82 7.58
N GLU A 19 6.26 -6.72 7.41
CA GLU A 19 7.33 -6.97 8.38
C GLU A 19 8.17 -5.70 8.61
N GLU A 20 8.60 -5.03 7.55
CA GLU A 20 9.35 -3.77 7.66
C GLU A 20 8.53 -2.68 8.37
N ALA A 21 7.23 -2.56 8.07
CA ALA A 21 6.36 -1.60 8.75
C ALA A 21 6.26 -1.90 10.25
N MET A 22 6.13 -3.18 10.62
CA MET A 22 6.12 -3.62 12.01
C MET A 22 7.44 -3.33 12.71
N ASP A 23 8.57 -3.65 12.09
CA ASP A 23 9.91 -3.42 12.66
C ASP A 23 10.18 -1.92 12.91
N ARG A 24 9.74 -1.05 11.99
CA ARG A 24 9.87 0.41 12.15
C ARG A 24 9.02 0.96 13.30
N LEU A 25 7.80 0.46 13.47
CA LEU A 25 6.95 0.81 14.61
C LEU A 25 7.60 0.35 15.93
N ASP A 26 8.20 -0.84 15.94
CA ASP A 26 8.91 -1.39 17.11
C ASP A 26 10.21 -0.62 17.40
N ALA A 27 10.90 -0.10 16.37
CA ALA A 27 12.01 0.85 16.48
C ALA A 27 11.60 2.27 16.92
N GLY A 28 10.30 2.47 17.13
CA GLY A 28 9.71 3.63 17.79
C GLY A 28 9.13 4.67 16.86
N ASP A 29 9.02 4.42 15.56
CA ASP A 29 8.20 5.28 14.71
C ASP A 29 6.74 5.24 15.21
N ASP A 30 6.03 6.36 15.11
CA ASP A 30 4.63 6.44 15.53
C ASP A 30 3.70 6.10 14.36
N VAL A 31 4.11 6.41 13.13
CA VAL A 31 3.38 6.17 11.89
C VAL A 31 4.33 5.62 10.82
N VAL A 32 3.91 4.58 10.10
CA VAL A 32 4.65 4.05 8.94
C VAL A 32 3.69 3.96 7.76
N LEU A 33 4.08 4.49 6.61
CA LEU A 33 3.23 4.51 5.41
C LEU A 33 3.93 3.76 4.27
N THR A 34 3.15 3.01 3.50
CA THR A 34 3.59 2.42 2.22
C THR A 34 2.95 3.20 1.09
N PRO A 35 3.71 4.05 0.38
CA PRO A 35 3.17 4.85 -0.72
C PRO A 35 2.55 3.98 -1.81
N ASP A 36 1.48 4.47 -2.42
CA ASP A 36 0.99 3.97 -3.70
C ASP A 36 1.67 4.70 -4.87
N GLN A 37 1.22 4.46 -6.11
CA GLN A 37 1.71 5.16 -7.31
C GLN A 37 0.90 6.43 -7.63
N GLY A 38 -0.27 6.61 -7.00
CA GLY A 38 -1.25 7.66 -7.26
C GLY A 38 -1.13 8.90 -6.35
N GLY A 39 -0.29 8.85 -5.31
CA GLY A 39 -0.08 9.92 -4.33
C GLY A 39 -0.75 9.70 -2.97
N GLY A 40 -1.31 8.52 -2.74
CA GLY A 40 -1.78 8.03 -1.45
C GLY A 40 -0.87 6.94 -0.88
N TYR A 41 -1.48 5.97 -0.20
CA TYR A 41 -0.78 4.86 0.44
C TYR A 41 -1.66 3.61 0.52
N VAL A 42 -1.05 2.44 0.29
CA VAL A 42 -1.73 1.14 0.37
C VAL A 42 -1.77 0.55 1.79
N LEU A 43 -0.90 1.05 2.67
CA LEU A 43 -0.74 0.61 4.05
C LEU A 43 -0.43 1.82 4.94
N ILE A 44 -1.09 1.87 6.09
CA ILE A 44 -0.71 2.72 7.22
C ILE A 44 -0.57 1.87 8.49
N GLY A 45 0.61 1.93 9.09
CA GLY A 45 0.93 1.37 10.40
C GLY A 45 0.98 2.47 11.46
N MET A 46 0.45 2.21 12.65
CA MET A 46 0.40 3.18 13.75
C MET A 46 0.68 2.55 15.12
N ARG A 47 1.35 3.31 15.99
CA ARG A 47 1.41 3.03 17.44
C ARG A 47 0.25 3.70 18.16
N GLY A 48 -0.87 2.98 18.25
CA GLY A 48 -2.12 3.46 18.84
C GLY A 48 -3.04 4.17 17.83
N PRO A 49 -4.27 4.49 18.23
CA PRO A 49 -5.24 5.15 17.35
C PRO A 49 -4.93 6.65 17.22
N HIS A 50 -4.82 7.12 15.98
CA HIS A 50 -4.65 8.54 15.62
C HIS A 50 -5.66 8.90 14.52
N PRO A 51 -6.96 9.04 14.86
CA PRO A 51 -8.02 9.28 13.87
C PRO A 51 -7.80 10.53 13.01
N GLU A 52 -7.10 11.54 13.54
CA GLU A 52 -6.76 12.78 12.85
C GLU A 52 -5.94 12.55 11.58
N LEU A 53 -5.16 11.45 11.50
CA LEU A 53 -4.39 11.09 10.31
C LEU A 53 -5.27 10.82 9.08
N PHE A 54 -6.57 10.60 9.30
CA PHE A 54 -7.57 10.36 8.26
C PHE A 54 -8.40 11.59 7.91
N ASP A 55 -8.12 12.76 8.51
CA ASP A 55 -8.74 14.05 8.15
C ASP A 55 -8.10 14.64 6.89
N VAL A 56 -7.97 13.82 5.84
CA VAL A 56 -7.34 14.15 4.56
C VAL A 56 -8.30 13.91 3.41
N GLY A 57 -8.07 14.57 2.27
CA GLY A 57 -8.81 14.27 1.04
C GLY A 57 -8.47 12.86 0.51
N MET A 58 -9.37 11.89 0.73
CA MET A 58 -9.21 10.55 0.17
C MET A 58 -9.16 10.57 -1.37
N SER A 59 -8.40 9.63 -1.96
CA SER A 59 -8.26 9.46 -3.42
C SER A 59 -7.73 10.72 -4.14
N THR A 60 -6.88 11.49 -3.46
CA THR A 60 -6.18 12.64 -4.03
C THR A 60 -4.69 12.37 -4.16
N ARG A 61 -4.03 13.06 -5.10
CA ARG A 61 -2.57 12.92 -5.30
C ARG A 61 -1.72 13.44 -4.14
N ASP A 62 -2.33 14.22 -3.26
CA ASP A 62 -1.64 14.87 -2.15
C ASP A 62 -1.92 14.14 -0.82
N MET A 63 -2.72 13.07 -0.83
CA MET A 63 -3.18 12.38 0.37
C MET A 63 -2.02 11.91 1.26
N LEU A 64 -1.00 11.29 0.69
CA LEU A 64 0.19 10.86 1.44
C LEU A 64 0.91 12.03 2.11
N GLU A 65 1.12 13.11 1.35
CA GLU A 65 1.83 14.29 1.85
C GLU A 65 1.03 14.98 2.95
N GLU A 66 -0.29 15.06 2.79
CA GLU A 66 -1.20 15.62 3.77
C GLU A 66 -1.22 14.81 5.07
N THR A 67 -1.28 13.47 4.97
CA THR A 67 -1.20 12.58 6.15
C THR A 67 0.13 12.75 6.89
N ILE A 68 1.26 12.84 6.17
CA ILE A 68 2.57 13.12 6.80
C ILE A 68 2.59 14.50 7.48
N ARG A 69 1.95 15.51 6.87
CA ARG A 69 1.86 16.86 7.42
C ARG A 69 1.05 16.88 8.72
N ILE A 70 -0.06 16.14 8.77
CA ILE A 70 -0.85 15.96 9.98
C ILE A 70 -0.03 15.22 11.04
N ALA A 71 0.60 14.09 10.71
CA ALA A 71 1.46 13.35 11.64
C ALA A 71 2.52 14.26 12.27
N ARG A 72 3.20 15.08 11.45
CA ARG A 72 4.18 16.06 11.92
C ARG A 72 3.56 17.10 12.85
N SER A 73 2.37 17.60 12.55
CA SER A 73 1.66 18.59 13.39
C SER A 73 1.28 18.04 14.77
N LEU A 74 1.07 16.73 14.86
CA LEU A 74 0.78 15.99 16.09
C LEU A 74 2.07 15.60 16.85
N GLY A 75 3.24 15.94 16.32
CA GLY A 75 4.53 15.55 16.90
C GLY A 75 4.89 14.07 16.70
N LEU A 76 4.21 13.37 15.78
CA LEU A 76 4.43 11.96 15.49
C LEU A 76 5.62 11.77 14.54
N ARG A 77 6.48 10.82 14.88
CA ARG A 77 7.56 10.37 13.99
C ARG A 77 6.98 9.46 12.91
N SER A 78 7.10 9.88 11.65
CA SER A 78 6.64 9.11 10.49
C SER A 78 7.81 8.63 9.62
N SER A 79 7.65 7.45 9.02
CA SER A 79 8.59 6.93 8.01
C SER A 79 7.88 6.22 6.86
N LEU A 80 8.59 6.01 5.76
CA LEU A 80 8.08 5.39 4.53
C LEU A 80 8.77 4.07 4.22
N THR A 81 8.01 3.02 3.93
CA THR A 81 8.54 1.79 3.31
C THR A 81 8.69 1.98 1.80
N PRO A 82 9.26 1.01 1.06
CA PRO A 82 9.17 0.99 -0.40
C PRO A 82 7.70 1.06 -0.87
N PRO A 83 7.42 1.68 -2.03
CA PRO A 83 6.07 1.79 -2.57
C PRO A 83 5.54 0.44 -3.05
N ALA A 84 4.21 0.31 -3.09
CA ALA A 84 3.50 -0.84 -3.65
C ALA A 84 2.37 -0.39 -4.58
N LEU A 85 1.86 -1.32 -5.39
CA LEU A 85 0.83 -1.05 -6.40
C LEU A 85 -0.56 -1.44 -5.90
N ASP A 86 -1.49 -0.49 -5.91
CA ASP A 86 -2.93 -0.70 -5.89
C ASP A 86 -3.47 -0.92 -7.31
N LEU A 87 -4.50 -1.76 -7.43
CA LEU A 87 -5.12 -2.09 -8.71
C LEU A 87 -6.41 -1.28 -8.91
N ASP A 88 -6.27 -0.03 -9.37
CA ASP A 88 -7.41 0.87 -9.63
C ASP A 88 -7.83 0.92 -11.09
N THR A 89 -6.86 0.82 -12.00
CA THR A 89 -7.07 1.07 -13.42
C THR A 89 -6.68 -0.12 -14.30
N VAL A 90 -7.14 -0.10 -15.55
CA VAL A 90 -6.71 -1.07 -16.56
C VAL A 90 -5.19 -1.00 -16.80
N ALA A 91 -4.57 0.16 -16.60
CA ALA A 91 -3.11 0.31 -16.72
C ALA A 91 -2.38 -0.43 -15.59
N ASP A 92 -2.93 -0.45 -14.38
CA ASP A 92 -2.35 -1.18 -13.24
C ASP A 92 -2.46 -2.69 -13.46
N LEU A 93 -3.60 -3.15 -13.96
CA LEU A 93 -3.80 -4.54 -14.37
C LEU A 93 -2.81 -4.96 -15.46
N ARG A 94 -2.55 -4.11 -16.47
CA ARG A 94 -1.53 -4.37 -17.50
C ARG A 94 -0.13 -4.44 -16.90
N SER A 95 0.22 -3.50 -16.01
CA SER A 95 1.51 -3.49 -15.31
C SER A 95 1.73 -4.79 -14.52
N LEU A 96 0.68 -5.27 -13.84
CA LEU A 96 0.71 -6.55 -13.13
C LEU A 96 0.95 -7.72 -14.10
N LEU A 97 0.29 -7.77 -15.24
CA LEU A 97 0.46 -8.83 -16.24
C LEU A 97 1.84 -8.84 -16.92
N MET A 98 2.53 -7.70 -16.95
CA MET A 98 3.89 -7.57 -17.48
C MET A 98 4.97 -8.07 -16.52
N LEU A 99 4.64 -8.35 -15.25
CA LEU A 99 5.57 -8.97 -14.31
C LEU A 99 5.94 -10.40 -14.73
N ASP A 100 7.12 -10.84 -14.29
CA ASP A 100 7.56 -12.23 -14.46
C ASP A 100 6.48 -13.21 -13.93
N PRO A 101 6.13 -14.28 -14.68
CA PRO A 101 5.11 -15.24 -14.26
C PRO A 101 5.36 -15.84 -12.88
N ALA A 102 6.60 -16.16 -12.51
CA ALA A 102 6.93 -16.68 -11.19
C ALA A 102 6.63 -15.64 -10.11
N ARG A 103 7.06 -14.39 -10.33
CA ARG A 103 6.79 -13.28 -9.41
C ARG A 103 5.29 -12.98 -9.27
N ARG A 104 4.50 -13.16 -10.34
CA ARG A 104 3.04 -13.05 -10.31
C ARG A 104 2.40 -14.14 -9.46
N SER A 105 2.84 -15.39 -9.62
CA SER A 105 2.29 -16.50 -8.85
C SER A 105 2.63 -16.42 -7.36
N ASP A 106 3.78 -15.84 -7.01
CA ASP A 106 4.19 -15.68 -5.61
C ASP A 106 3.41 -14.57 -4.89
N LEU A 107 3.16 -13.46 -5.58
CA LEU A 107 2.48 -12.31 -4.98
C LEU A 107 0.94 -12.40 -5.06
N TYR A 108 0.39 -13.08 -6.08
CA TYR A 108 -1.04 -12.98 -6.42
C TYR A 108 -1.67 -14.28 -6.93
N PRO A 109 -1.46 -15.45 -6.29
CA PRO A 109 -1.86 -16.73 -6.88
C PRO A 109 -3.33 -16.78 -7.28
N LEU A 110 -4.23 -16.31 -6.42
CA LEU A 110 -5.67 -16.30 -6.68
C LEU A 110 -6.12 -15.23 -7.70
N THR A 111 -5.54 -14.03 -7.63
CA THR A 111 -5.87 -12.94 -8.57
C THR A 111 -5.40 -13.29 -9.97
N VAL A 112 -4.20 -13.85 -10.12
CA VAL A 112 -3.63 -14.31 -11.39
C VAL A 112 -4.40 -15.50 -11.94
N GLU A 113 -4.75 -16.47 -11.11
CA GLU A 113 -5.58 -17.61 -11.50
C GLU A 113 -6.95 -17.13 -12.01
N LEU A 114 -7.60 -16.23 -11.27
CA LEU A 114 -8.89 -15.66 -11.66
C LEU A 114 -8.77 -14.92 -13.00
N ILE A 115 -7.83 -13.98 -13.14
CA ILE A 115 -7.63 -13.22 -14.39
C ILE A 115 -7.37 -14.17 -15.56
N SER A 116 -6.55 -15.20 -15.35
CA SER A 116 -6.23 -16.20 -16.37
C SER A 116 -7.47 -17.01 -16.77
N SER A 117 -8.31 -17.38 -15.79
CA SER A 117 -9.55 -18.13 -16.03
C SER A 117 -10.60 -17.33 -16.82
N LEU A 118 -10.56 -16.01 -16.74
CA LEU A 118 -11.50 -15.11 -17.43
C LEU A 118 -11.22 -15.02 -18.94
N GLY A 119 -10.12 -15.61 -19.43
CA GLY A 119 -9.76 -15.58 -20.86
C GLY A 119 -9.62 -14.16 -21.39
N LEU A 120 -9.25 -13.20 -20.53
CA LEU A 120 -9.03 -11.83 -20.94
C LEU A 120 -7.79 -11.82 -21.84
N ASP A 121 -8.01 -11.68 -23.14
CA ASP A 121 -7.00 -11.28 -24.12
C ASP A 121 -6.60 -9.83 -23.80
N ILE A 122 -5.85 -9.63 -22.72
CA ILE A 122 -5.26 -8.33 -22.40
C ILE A 122 -4.12 -8.15 -23.40
N VAL A 123 -4.50 -7.61 -24.56
CA VAL A 123 -3.57 -7.20 -25.61
C VAL A 123 -2.56 -6.24 -24.98
N LEU A 124 -1.31 -6.70 -24.92
CA LEU A 124 -0.12 -5.98 -24.49
C LEU A 124 0.25 -4.89 -25.51
#